data_AF-A0A257RAP5-F1
#
_entry.id   AF-A0A257RAP5-F1
#
_cell.length_a   1.000
_cell.length_b   1.000
_cell.length_c   1.000
_cell.angle_alpha   90.00
_cell.angle_beta   90.00
_cell.angle_gamma   90.00
#
_symmetry.space_group_name_H-M   'P 1'
#
loop_
_entity.id
_entity.type
_entity.pdbx_description
1 polymer ?
#
loop_
_entity_poly.entity_id
_entity_poly.type
_entity_poly.pdbx_seq_one_letter_code
_entity_poly.pdbx_strand_id
1 'polypeptide(L)'
;MRERAGRPGPPARPLARRLASVEVALSARAALCLSVPLVVGFVTGRHLDAILFDIGALWAVSQDGLDQWARRGPRMLAVAVTAALGVAAGGAVATRWGATLAVVLCYAAVALVAGIVEATFGATAGAYLIVGATLGVGLNPVGRVLVTAGLMAAGALWVWGVARVMNLRRRRANQRAVLAAAFDDLAGLARAVGSPEFYALRGGAVASLDLAQDVVSRPNGSPAGDALFAGLVVALRAGEAVSYLEGRGRTADAPLAEALEEVARHLRAGATPHALSPLERLGADEALPSAVRRALSPPSAEELARGCASARSSRSRSWAPSCSAWRCTGRTPSGCRCRSCSSCAPTSGRSCRARSRARSAPSSASGWPRS
;
A
#
# COMPACT_ATOMS: atom_id res chain seq x y z
N MET A 1 33.00 18.79 -46.01
CA MET A 1 32.39 18.07 -44.88
C MET A 1 32.85 18.73 -43.59
N ARG A 2 31.98 19.54 -42.97
CA ARG A 2 32.26 20.23 -41.70
C ARG A 2 31.51 19.48 -40.60
N GLU A 3 32.26 18.81 -39.73
CA GLU A 3 31.81 18.21 -38.48
C GLU A 3 31.01 19.24 -37.67
N ARG A 4 29.69 19.05 -37.57
CA ARG A 4 28.87 19.80 -36.63
C ARG A 4 29.06 19.15 -35.27
N ALA A 5 30.08 19.60 -34.54
CA ALA A 5 30.26 19.33 -33.13
C ALA A 5 28.94 19.66 -32.40
N GLY A 6 28.29 18.61 -31.89
CA GLY A 6 27.03 18.72 -31.15
C GLY A 6 27.24 19.57 -29.91
N ARG A 7 26.55 20.71 -29.83
CA ARG A 7 26.51 21.51 -28.61
C ARG A 7 25.87 20.67 -27.50
N PRO A 8 26.54 20.45 -26.35
CA PRO A 8 25.90 19.83 -25.20
C PRO A 8 24.70 20.69 -24.82
N GLY A 9 23.51 20.09 -24.82
CA GLY A 9 22.29 20.75 -24.38
C GLY A 9 22.46 21.27 -22.94
N PRO A 10 21.86 22.41 -22.59
CA PRO A 10 21.99 22.97 -21.25
C PRO A 10 21.52 21.94 -20.20
N PRO A 11 22.24 21.75 -19.08
CA PRO A 11 21.83 20.82 -18.04
C PRO A 11 20.47 21.26 -17.50
N ALA A 12 19.42 20.55 -17.89
CA ALA A 12 18.07 20.80 -17.39
C ALA A 12 18.08 20.67 -15.85
N ARG A 13 17.60 21.73 -15.20
CA ARG A 13 17.83 22.06 -13.77
C ARG A 13 17.49 20.90 -12.82
N PRO A 14 18.45 20.35 -12.06
CA PRO A 14 18.21 19.25 -11.10
C PRO A 14 17.18 19.61 -10.01
N LEU A 15 17.00 20.89 -9.72
CA LEU A 15 16.02 21.39 -8.75
C LEU A 15 14.56 21.16 -9.19
N ALA A 16 14.23 21.32 -10.47
CA ALA A 16 12.86 21.11 -10.94
C ALA A 16 12.45 19.63 -10.87
N ARG A 17 13.41 18.71 -11.10
CA ARG A 17 13.19 17.26 -10.91
C ARG A 17 13.03 16.89 -9.44
N ARG A 18 13.83 17.48 -8.54
CA ARG A 18 13.70 17.25 -7.09
C ARG A 18 12.38 17.78 -6.53
N LEU A 19 11.95 18.97 -6.94
CA LEU A 19 10.66 19.56 -6.52
C LEU A 19 9.44 18.84 -7.13
N ALA A 20 9.64 18.10 -8.22
CA ALA A 20 8.62 17.24 -8.81
C ALA A 20 8.52 15.87 -8.13
N SER A 21 9.36 15.58 -7.11
CA SER A 21 9.24 14.32 -6.39
C SER A 21 7.91 14.25 -5.66
N VAL A 22 7.35 13.05 -5.66
CA VAL A 22 6.07 12.79 -5.03
C VAL A 22 6.13 13.05 -3.52
N GLU A 23 7.28 12.79 -2.89
CA GLU A 23 7.56 13.10 -1.49
C GLU A 23 7.50 14.59 -1.19
N VAL A 24 8.13 15.45 -2.02
CA VAL A 24 8.07 16.90 -1.83
C VAL A 24 6.64 17.39 -1.93
N ALA A 25 5.84 16.83 -2.84
CA ALA A 25 4.42 17.19 -2.94
C ALA A 25 3.62 16.78 -1.69
N LEU A 26 3.93 15.64 -1.07
CA LEU A 26 3.34 15.24 0.21
C LEU A 26 3.77 16.16 1.35
N SER A 27 5.07 16.43 1.48
CA SER A 27 5.61 17.31 2.53
C SER A 27 5.09 18.73 2.39
N ALA A 28 4.99 19.26 1.18
CA ALA A 28 4.41 20.58 0.92
C ALA A 28 2.92 20.63 1.31
N ARG A 29 2.15 19.59 0.98
CA ARG A 29 0.75 19.51 1.42
C ARG A 29 0.65 19.46 2.95
N ALA A 30 1.45 18.63 3.61
CA ALA A 30 1.49 18.53 5.06
C ALA A 30 1.82 19.90 5.69
N ALA A 31 2.87 20.56 5.21
CA ALA A 31 3.27 21.88 5.67
C ALA A 31 2.16 22.92 5.49
N LEU A 32 1.47 22.95 4.34
CA LEU A 32 0.34 23.84 4.10
C LEU A 32 -0.83 23.52 5.04
N CYS A 33 -1.17 22.25 5.20
CA CYS A 33 -2.26 21.82 6.06
C CYS A 33 -2.06 22.21 7.52
N LEU A 34 -0.82 22.20 8.02
CA LEU A 34 -0.50 22.54 9.40
C LEU A 34 -0.28 24.05 9.62
N SER A 35 0.43 24.71 8.70
CA SER A 35 0.74 26.14 8.84
C SER A 35 -0.49 27.04 8.69
N VAL A 36 -1.41 26.74 7.76
CA VAL A 36 -2.55 27.62 7.48
C VAL A 36 -3.48 27.79 8.69
N PRO A 37 -3.96 26.71 9.35
CA PRO A 37 -4.83 26.85 10.52
C PRO A 37 -4.14 27.56 11.69
N LEU A 38 -2.84 27.31 11.91
CA LEU A 38 -2.07 28.00 12.92
C LEU A 38 -2.02 29.51 12.65
N VAL A 39 -1.60 29.93 11.45
CA VAL A 39 -1.52 31.36 11.09
C VAL A 39 -2.88 32.03 11.25
N VAL A 40 -3.96 31.41 10.78
CA VAL A 40 -5.34 31.93 10.94
C VAL A 40 -5.71 32.05 12.42
N GLY A 41 -5.37 31.04 13.23
CA GLY A 41 -5.58 31.06 14.68
C GLY A 41 -4.83 32.17 15.40
N PHE A 42 -3.57 32.40 15.03
CA PHE A 42 -2.75 33.46 15.59
C PHE A 42 -3.26 34.85 15.22
N VAL A 43 -3.64 35.07 13.96
CA VAL A 43 -4.19 36.35 13.49
C VAL A 43 -5.55 36.65 14.13
N THR A 44 -6.38 35.63 14.38
CA THR A 44 -7.71 35.79 14.99
C THR A 44 -7.70 35.79 16.53
N GLY A 45 -6.52 35.64 17.16
CA GLY A 45 -6.38 35.57 18.63
C GLY A 45 -6.90 34.27 19.27
N ARG A 46 -7.21 33.25 18.47
CA ARG A 46 -7.76 31.95 18.94
C ARG A 46 -6.68 30.87 19.02
N HIS A 47 -5.58 31.17 19.72
CA HIS A 47 -4.37 30.33 19.74
C HIS A 47 -4.63 28.89 20.19
N LEU A 48 -5.33 28.70 21.32
CA LEU A 48 -5.61 27.36 21.86
C LEU A 48 -6.49 26.52 20.92
N ASP A 49 -7.53 27.13 20.34
CA ASP A 49 -8.42 26.43 19.41
C ASP A 49 -7.64 25.97 18.16
N ALA A 50 -6.71 26.81 17.68
CA ALA A 50 -5.87 26.50 16.53
C ALA A 50 -4.83 25.42 16.81
N ILE A 51 -4.22 25.40 18.00
CA ILE A 51 -3.31 24.32 18.41
C ILE A 51 -4.05 22.99 18.47
N LEU A 52 -5.24 22.95 19.07
CA LEU A 52 -6.06 21.72 19.13
C LEU A 52 -6.45 21.24 17.74
N PHE A 53 -6.85 22.16 16.86
CA PHE A 53 -7.10 21.85 15.46
C PHE A 53 -5.85 21.26 14.78
N ASP A 54 -4.68 21.86 15.00
CA ASP A 54 -3.44 21.42 14.37
C ASP A 54 -2.94 20.06 14.86
N ILE A 55 -3.14 19.72 16.14
CA ILE A 55 -2.87 18.36 16.64
C ILE A 55 -3.72 17.32 15.89
N GLY A 56 -5.00 17.63 15.68
CA GLY A 56 -5.88 16.78 14.88
C GLY A 56 -5.43 16.68 13.42
N ALA A 57 -5.00 17.80 12.82
CA ALA A 57 -4.43 17.82 11.48
C ALA A 57 -3.16 16.97 11.38
N LEU A 58 -2.25 17.07 12.35
CA LEU A 58 -1.00 16.31 12.42
C LEU A 58 -1.27 14.80 12.43
N TRP A 59 -2.28 14.34 13.17
CA TRP A 59 -2.69 12.94 13.17
C TRP A 59 -3.21 12.47 11.81
N ALA A 60 -3.95 13.30 11.07
CA ALA A 60 -4.37 12.95 9.72
C ALA A 60 -3.20 12.99 8.73
N VAL A 61 -2.26 13.93 8.89
CA VAL A 61 -1.03 14.01 8.08
C VAL A 61 -0.15 12.78 8.25
N SER A 62 -0.02 12.23 9.46
CA SER A 62 0.76 11.00 9.67
C SER A 62 0.21 9.80 8.89
N GLN A 63 -1.09 9.82 8.56
CA GLN A 63 -1.78 8.79 7.78
C GLN A 63 -1.81 9.09 6.27
N ASP A 64 -1.31 10.26 5.88
CA ASP A 64 -1.23 10.73 4.51
C ASP A 64 -0.06 10.03 3.77
N GLY A 65 -0.38 8.94 3.07
CA GLY A 65 0.57 8.19 2.24
C GLY A 65 0.30 8.28 0.73
N LEU A 66 1.06 7.53 -0.08
CA LEU A 66 0.85 7.45 -1.53
C LEU A 66 -0.21 6.42 -1.96
N ASP A 67 -0.69 5.62 -1.01
CA ASP A 67 -1.67 4.57 -1.22
C ASP A 67 -2.92 5.06 -1.97
N GLN A 68 -3.57 4.11 -2.66
CA GLN A 68 -4.86 4.36 -3.31
C GLN A 68 -5.86 5.02 -2.36
N TRP A 69 -6.51 6.08 -2.83
CA TRP A 69 -7.51 6.83 -2.05
C TRP A 69 -8.60 5.94 -1.43
N ALA A 70 -9.01 4.88 -2.13
CA ALA A 70 -10.01 3.94 -1.64
C ALA A 70 -9.59 3.20 -0.36
N ARG A 71 -8.29 3.07 -0.07
CA ARG A 71 -7.75 2.52 1.19
C ARG A 71 -7.37 3.64 2.15
N ARG A 72 -6.67 4.65 1.63
CA ARG A 72 -6.13 5.76 2.41
C ARG A 72 -7.20 6.65 3.04
N GLY A 73 -8.23 7.02 2.28
CA GLY A 73 -9.29 7.93 2.73
C GLY A 73 -10.04 7.40 3.95
N PRO A 74 -10.53 6.15 3.93
CA PRO A 74 -11.13 5.51 5.10
C PRO A 74 -10.17 5.39 6.28
N ARG A 75 -8.89 5.06 6.08
CA ARG A 75 -7.88 5.00 7.15
C ARG A 75 -7.72 6.35 7.86
N MET A 76 -7.56 7.43 7.10
CA MET A 76 -7.48 8.80 7.65
C MET A 76 -8.73 9.17 8.44
N LEU A 77 -9.92 8.82 7.92
CA LEU A 77 -11.19 9.10 8.61
C LEU A 77 -11.36 8.25 9.88
N ALA A 78 -10.96 6.98 9.84
CA ALA A 78 -10.99 6.11 11.00
C ALA A 78 -10.13 6.67 12.12
N VAL A 79 -8.89 7.08 11.82
CA VAL A 79 -8.01 7.76 12.78
C VAL A 79 -8.63 9.05 13.32
N ALA A 80 -9.20 9.89 12.46
CA ALA A 80 -9.88 11.13 12.89
C ALA A 80 -11.00 10.85 13.91
N VAL A 81 -11.86 9.88 13.60
CA VAL A 81 -13.01 9.52 14.43
C VAL A 81 -12.55 8.87 15.74
N THR A 82 -11.68 7.87 15.67
CA THR A 82 -11.25 7.15 16.88
C THR A 82 -10.46 8.04 17.81
N ALA A 83 -9.58 8.89 17.29
CA ALA A 83 -8.81 9.78 18.14
C ALA A 83 -9.70 10.84 18.82
N ALA A 84 -10.68 11.41 18.11
CA ALA A 84 -11.66 12.33 18.70
C ALA A 84 -12.54 11.66 19.77
N LEU A 85 -12.99 10.42 19.53
CA LEU A 85 -13.72 9.63 20.52
C LEU A 85 -12.86 9.34 21.75
N GLY A 86 -11.57 9.04 21.56
CA GLY A 86 -10.61 8.86 22.63
C GLY A 86 -10.52 10.12 23.49
N VAL A 87 -10.26 11.27 22.87
CA VAL A 87 -10.16 12.57 23.56
C VAL A 87 -11.43 12.88 24.34
N ALA A 88 -12.60 12.64 23.75
CA ALA A 88 -13.88 12.83 24.41
C ALA A 88 -14.05 11.90 25.62
N ALA A 89 -13.71 10.62 25.49
CA ALA A 89 -13.82 9.64 26.57
C ALA A 89 -12.87 9.98 27.73
N GLY A 90 -11.59 10.22 27.43
CA GLY A 90 -10.59 10.57 28.44
C GLY A 90 -10.92 11.87 29.16
N GLY A 91 -11.31 12.92 28.42
CA GLY A 91 -11.71 14.20 29.00
C GLY A 91 -12.98 14.10 29.84
N ALA A 92 -13.98 13.31 29.41
CA ALA A 92 -15.20 13.10 30.18
C ALA A 92 -14.94 12.40 31.52
N VAL A 93 -14.04 11.41 31.54
CA VAL A 93 -13.66 10.69 32.76
C VAL A 93 -12.88 11.59 33.71
N ALA A 94 -11.90 12.33 33.20
CA ALA A 94 -11.09 13.25 33.98
C ALA A 94 -11.94 14.35 34.65
N THR A 95 -12.92 14.89 33.91
CA THR A 95 -13.78 15.97 34.42
C THR A 95 -14.88 15.50 35.36
N ARG A 96 -15.47 14.30 35.15
CA ARG A 96 -16.61 13.84 35.95
C ARG A 96 -16.25 13.07 37.21
N TRP A 97 -15.24 12.20 37.13
CA TRP A 97 -15.00 11.23 38.19
C TRP A 97 -13.75 11.50 39.00
N GLY A 98 -12.73 12.15 38.43
CA GLY A 98 -11.52 12.65 39.11
C GLY A 98 -10.66 11.61 39.86
N ALA A 99 -11.22 10.42 40.13
CA ALA A 99 -10.63 9.35 40.90
C ALA A 99 -9.70 8.53 40.01
N THR A 100 -8.52 8.23 40.51
CA THR A 100 -7.48 7.44 39.84
C THR A 100 -8.04 6.11 39.29
N LEU A 101 -8.92 5.45 40.06
CA LEU A 101 -9.54 4.19 39.65
C LEU A 101 -10.41 4.34 38.39
N ALA A 102 -11.16 5.45 38.26
CA ALA A 102 -12.00 5.69 37.09
C ALA A 102 -11.15 5.88 35.82
N VAL A 103 -10.01 6.56 35.95
CA VAL A 103 -9.04 6.73 34.84
C VAL A 103 -8.45 5.38 34.42
N VAL A 104 -8.05 4.54 35.39
CA VAL A 104 -7.52 3.19 35.11
C VAL A 104 -8.56 2.31 34.39
N LEU A 105 -9.79 2.28 34.88
CA LEU A 105 -10.88 1.52 34.25
C LEU A 105 -11.20 2.04 32.85
N CYS A 106 -11.17 3.37 32.65
CA CYS A 106 -11.33 3.97 31.33
C CYS A 106 -10.24 3.50 30.36
N TYR A 107 -8.96 3.55 30.75
CA TYR A 107 -7.88 3.08 29.87
C TYR A 107 -7.97 1.58 29.57
N ALA A 108 -8.36 0.76 30.55
CA ALA A 108 -8.57 -0.67 30.31
C ALA A 108 -9.70 -0.91 29.27
N ALA A 109 -10.82 -0.19 29.41
CA ALA A 109 -11.92 -0.27 28.46
C ALA A 109 -11.53 0.25 27.07
N VAL A 110 -10.84 1.40 27.00
CA VAL A 110 -10.35 2.00 25.76
C VAL A 110 -9.34 1.08 25.06
N ALA A 111 -8.42 0.45 25.80
CA ALA A 111 -7.45 -0.49 25.25
C ALA A 111 -8.14 -1.74 24.66
N LEU A 112 -9.16 -2.26 25.33
CA LEU A 112 -9.95 -3.38 24.81
C LEU A 112 -10.66 -3.01 23.51
N VAL A 113 -11.36 -1.87 23.49
CA VAL A 113 -12.05 -1.37 22.29
C VAL A 113 -11.06 -1.07 21.17
N ALA A 114 -9.91 -0.49 21.50
CA ALA A 114 -8.83 -0.23 20.56
C ALA A 114 -8.36 -1.53 19.90
N GLY A 115 -8.15 -2.61 20.66
CA GLY A 115 -7.79 -3.93 20.11
C GLY A 115 -8.84 -4.49 19.13
N ILE A 116 -10.13 -4.32 19.44
CA ILE A 116 -11.22 -4.73 18.54
C ILE A 116 -11.26 -3.89 17.26
N VAL A 117 -11.11 -2.56 17.41
CA VAL A 117 -11.06 -1.61 16.30
C VAL A 117 -9.86 -1.93 15.40
N GLU A 118 -8.70 -2.19 15.99
CA GLU A 118 -7.47 -2.53 15.28
C GLU A 118 -7.66 -3.80 14.42
N ALA A 119 -8.27 -4.84 15.01
CA ALA A 119 -8.56 -6.09 14.33
C ALA A 119 -9.58 -5.93 13.17
N THR A 120 -10.42 -4.89 13.23
CA THR A 120 -11.51 -4.67 12.25
C THR A 120 -11.13 -3.68 11.15
N PHE A 121 -10.49 -2.58 11.51
CA PHE A 121 -10.24 -1.43 10.63
C PHE A 121 -8.76 -1.24 10.26
N GLY A 122 -7.87 -2.04 10.84
CA GLY A 122 -6.43 -2.01 10.59
C GLY A 122 -5.61 -1.34 11.70
N ALA A 123 -4.30 -1.53 11.61
CA ALA A 123 -3.31 -1.34 12.69
C ALA A 123 -3.04 0.11 13.16
N THR A 124 -3.92 1.06 12.88
CA THR A 124 -3.67 2.47 13.26
C THR A 124 -4.84 3.09 14.01
N ALA A 125 -6.08 2.72 13.69
CA ALA A 125 -7.24 3.36 14.29
C ALA A 125 -7.37 3.10 15.81
N GLY A 126 -7.02 1.90 16.28
CA GLY A 126 -7.03 1.56 17.70
C GLY A 126 -5.95 2.28 18.49
N ALA A 127 -4.74 2.37 17.95
CA ALA A 127 -3.65 3.14 18.56
C ALA A 127 -4.04 4.60 18.80
N TYR A 128 -4.67 5.25 17.82
CA TYR A 128 -5.13 6.63 17.94
C TYR A 128 -6.28 6.81 18.94
N LEU A 129 -7.10 5.79 19.17
CA LEU A 129 -8.11 5.82 20.24
C LEU A 129 -7.45 5.93 21.63
N ILE A 130 -6.40 5.14 21.87
CA ILE A 130 -5.65 5.14 23.13
C ILE A 130 -4.89 6.46 23.31
N VAL A 131 -4.19 6.91 22.28
CA VAL A 131 -3.47 8.20 22.28
C VAL A 131 -4.45 9.34 22.54
N GLY A 132 -5.60 9.33 21.88
CA GLY A 132 -6.66 10.30 22.09
C GLY A 132 -7.16 10.31 23.53
N ALA A 133 -7.46 9.15 24.11
CA ALA A 133 -7.87 9.06 25.51
C ALA A 133 -6.81 9.60 26.46
N THR A 134 -5.54 9.30 26.21
CA THR A 134 -4.42 9.78 27.01
C THR A 134 -4.32 11.31 26.99
N LEU A 135 -4.43 11.91 25.80
CA LEU A 135 -4.49 13.37 25.67
C LEU A 135 -5.75 13.96 26.30
N GLY A 136 -6.91 13.32 26.16
CA GLY A 136 -8.16 13.79 26.75
C GLY A 136 -8.07 13.91 28.28
N VAL A 137 -7.47 12.90 28.93
CA VAL A 137 -7.21 12.93 30.38
C VAL A 137 -6.18 14.03 30.72
N GLY A 138 -5.07 14.10 29.98
CA GLY A 138 -3.98 15.04 30.27
C GLY A 138 -4.32 16.52 30.04
N LEU A 139 -5.10 16.83 29.00
CA LEU A 139 -5.54 18.19 28.68
C LEU A 139 -6.58 18.71 29.68
N ASN A 140 -7.31 17.80 30.35
CA ASN A 140 -8.40 18.10 31.29
C ASN A 140 -9.21 19.35 30.91
N PRO A 141 -9.88 19.38 29.75
CA PRO A 141 -10.57 20.57 29.27
C PRO A 141 -11.81 20.82 30.12
N VAL A 142 -11.65 21.58 31.21
CA VAL A 142 -12.72 21.93 32.14
C VAL A 142 -13.90 22.52 31.37
N GLY A 143 -15.00 21.77 31.30
CA GLY A 143 -16.25 22.18 30.63
C GLY A 143 -16.26 22.20 29.10
N ARG A 144 -15.16 21.87 28.41
CA ARG A 144 -15.04 21.98 26.93
C ARG A 144 -14.56 20.71 26.23
N VAL A 145 -14.82 19.54 26.82
CA VAL A 145 -14.41 18.22 26.28
C VAL A 145 -14.88 18.03 24.83
N LEU A 146 -16.17 18.25 24.55
CA LEU A 146 -16.72 18.07 23.20
C LEU A 146 -16.16 19.08 22.20
N VAL A 147 -15.88 20.31 22.64
CA VAL A 147 -15.28 21.33 21.78
C VAL A 147 -13.85 20.94 21.42
N THR A 148 -13.09 20.43 22.39
CA THR A 148 -11.71 19.95 22.19
C THR A 148 -11.67 18.79 21.20
N ALA A 149 -12.47 17.75 21.44
CA ALA A 149 -12.60 16.61 20.54
C ALA A 149 -13.09 17.03 19.13
N GLY A 150 -14.05 17.96 19.06
CA GLY A 150 -14.59 18.49 17.82
C GLY A 150 -13.57 19.29 17.00
N LEU A 151 -12.75 20.13 17.65
CA LEU A 151 -11.68 20.88 16.98
C LEU A 151 -10.60 19.94 16.42
N MET A 152 -10.20 18.92 17.18
CA MET A 152 -9.25 17.91 16.69
C MET A 152 -9.82 17.12 15.51
N ALA A 153 -11.10 16.70 15.60
CA ALA A 153 -11.79 16.05 14.48
C ALA A 153 -11.85 16.96 13.24
N ALA A 154 -12.16 18.24 13.42
CA ALA A 154 -12.21 19.22 12.34
C ALA A 154 -10.84 19.40 11.67
N GLY A 155 -9.76 19.43 12.45
CA GLY A 155 -8.39 19.46 11.92
C GLY A 155 -8.04 18.24 11.07
N ALA A 156 -8.39 17.05 11.55
CA ALA A 156 -8.20 15.83 10.79
C ALA A 156 -9.04 15.81 9.49
N LEU A 157 -10.30 16.27 9.56
CA LEU A 157 -11.20 16.38 8.40
C LEU A 157 -10.73 17.42 7.38
N TRP A 158 -10.10 18.50 7.83
CA TRP A 158 -9.47 19.49 6.97
C TRP A 158 -8.38 18.87 6.09
N VAL A 159 -7.44 18.15 6.71
CA VAL A 159 -6.38 17.43 5.99
C VAL A 159 -6.97 16.41 5.03
N TRP A 160 -7.99 15.66 5.47
CA TRP A 160 -8.71 14.71 4.62
C TRP A 160 -9.34 15.41 3.40
N GLY A 161 -9.97 16.57 3.60
CA GLY A 161 -10.59 17.36 2.53
C GLY A 161 -9.56 17.87 1.52
N VAL A 162 -8.49 18.49 2.00
CA VAL A 162 -7.37 18.96 1.16
C VAL A 162 -6.75 17.80 0.38
N ALA A 163 -6.47 16.68 1.06
CA ALA A 163 -5.94 15.48 0.45
C ALA A 163 -6.87 14.94 -0.64
N ARG A 164 -8.19 14.88 -0.40
CA ARG A 164 -9.19 14.45 -1.38
C ARG A 164 -9.17 15.31 -2.63
N VAL A 165 -9.20 16.64 -2.46
CA VAL A 165 -9.20 17.60 -3.57
C VAL A 165 -7.91 17.49 -4.39
N MET A 166 -6.75 17.43 -3.73
CA MET A 166 -5.47 17.31 -4.42
C MET A 166 -5.32 15.96 -5.13
N ASN A 167 -5.79 14.87 -4.51
CA ASN A 167 -5.80 13.55 -5.11
C ASN A 167 -6.66 13.51 -6.38
N LEU A 168 -7.87 14.08 -6.36
CA LEU A 168 -8.73 14.14 -7.56
C LEU A 168 -8.03 14.80 -8.76
N ARG A 169 -7.20 15.83 -8.51
CA ARG A 169 -6.47 16.55 -9.56
C ARG A 169 -5.23 15.82 -10.05
N ARG A 170 -4.49 15.11 -9.18
CA ARG A 170 -3.15 14.57 -9.49
C ARG A 170 -3.05 13.04 -9.54
N ARG A 171 -4.13 12.29 -9.26
CA ARG A 171 -4.11 10.82 -9.17
C ARG A 171 -3.41 10.14 -10.35
N ARG A 172 -3.82 10.48 -11.58
CA ARG A 172 -3.25 9.86 -12.79
C ARG A 172 -1.80 10.27 -13.04
N ALA A 173 -1.41 11.49 -12.65
CA ALA A 173 -0.03 11.95 -12.80
C ALA A 173 0.89 11.20 -11.84
N ASN A 174 0.47 11.03 -10.58
CA ASN A 174 1.24 10.29 -9.58
C ASN A 174 1.38 8.81 -9.96
N GLN A 175 0.29 8.16 -10.43
CA GLN A 175 0.34 6.79 -10.92
C GLN A 175 1.33 6.59 -12.06
N ARG A 176 1.32 7.51 -13.04
CA ARG A 176 2.29 7.50 -14.15
C ARG A 176 3.72 7.68 -13.66
N ALA A 177 3.95 8.63 -12.75
CA ALA A 177 5.29 8.92 -12.24
C ALA A 177 5.89 7.73 -11.47
N VAL A 178 5.11 7.11 -10.58
CA VAL A 178 5.55 5.94 -9.79
C VAL A 178 5.79 4.74 -10.71
N LEU A 179 4.86 4.45 -11.63
CA LEU A 179 5.04 3.34 -12.57
C LEU A 179 6.23 3.57 -13.51
N ALA A 180 6.47 4.81 -13.97
CA ALA A 180 7.64 5.14 -14.77
C ALA A 180 8.96 5.00 -14.00
N ALA A 181 8.97 5.26 -12.69
CA ALA A 181 10.14 5.01 -11.85
C ALA A 181 10.41 3.50 -11.72
N ALA A 182 9.37 2.69 -11.53
CA ALA A 182 9.51 1.23 -11.51
C ALA A 182 10.07 0.67 -12.84
N PHE A 183 9.64 1.20 -13.98
CA PHE A 183 10.19 0.81 -15.29
C PHE A 183 11.66 1.24 -15.47
N ASP A 184 12.06 2.43 -15.01
CA ASP A 184 13.47 2.85 -15.02
C ASP A 184 14.34 1.94 -14.14
N ASP A 185 13.88 1.60 -12.93
CA ASP A 185 14.61 0.72 -12.01
C ASP A 185 14.72 -0.71 -12.58
N LEU A 186 13.67 -1.21 -13.23
CA LEU A 186 13.70 -2.47 -13.96
C LEU A 186 14.65 -2.44 -15.15
N ALA A 187 14.75 -1.32 -15.86
CA ALA A 187 15.72 -1.17 -16.94
C ALA A 187 17.15 -1.19 -16.40
N GLY A 188 17.41 -0.51 -15.28
CA GLY A 188 18.69 -0.57 -14.57
C GLY A 188 19.02 -1.99 -14.13
N LEU A 189 18.04 -2.70 -13.56
CA LEU A 189 18.19 -4.09 -13.16
C LEU A 189 18.46 -5.02 -14.36
N ALA A 190 17.77 -4.82 -15.48
CA ALA A 190 17.99 -5.59 -16.71
C ALA A 190 19.43 -5.41 -17.22
N ARG A 191 19.97 -4.20 -17.24
CA ARG A 191 21.38 -3.97 -17.64
C ARG A 191 22.40 -4.64 -16.73
N ALA A 192 22.07 -4.77 -15.45
CA ALA A 192 22.96 -5.35 -14.46
C ALA A 192 22.93 -6.89 -14.44
N VAL A 193 22.09 -7.54 -15.26
CA VAL A 193 22.06 -9.02 -15.36
C VAL A 193 23.43 -9.56 -15.79
N GLY A 194 23.94 -10.55 -15.06
CA GLY A 194 25.27 -11.11 -15.23
C GLY A 194 26.39 -10.31 -14.56
N SER A 195 26.06 -9.24 -13.82
CA SER A 195 27.02 -8.40 -13.10
C SER A 195 26.83 -8.51 -11.58
N PRO A 196 27.87 -8.23 -10.76
CA PRO A 196 27.73 -8.20 -9.31
C PRO A 196 26.79 -7.09 -8.81
N GLU A 197 26.53 -6.06 -9.61
CA GLU A 197 25.63 -4.94 -9.26
C GLU A 197 24.15 -5.35 -9.23
N PHE A 198 23.79 -6.49 -9.85
CA PHE A 198 22.41 -6.98 -9.92
C PHE A 198 21.72 -7.01 -8.55
N TYR A 199 22.38 -7.59 -7.55
CA TYR A 199 21.81 -7.74 -6.21
C TYR A 199 21.63 -6.40 -5.47
N ALA A 200 22.50 -5.42 -5.74
CA ALA A 200 22.38 -4.09 -5.18
C ALA A 200 21.16 -3.34 -5.77
N LEU A 201 20.94 -3.47 -7.08
CA LEU A 201 19.83 -2.81 -7.78
C LEU A 201 18.49 -3.52 -7.57
N ARG A 202 18.50 -4.84 -7.31
CA ARG A 202 17.28 -5.63 -7.09
C ARG A 202 16.41 -5.08 -5.96
N GLY A 203 17.03 -4.65 -4.85
CA GLY A 203 16.29 -4.08 -3.72
C GLY A 203 15.49 -2.82 -4.11
N GLY A 204 16.11 -1.94 -4.91
CA GLY A 204 15.45 -0.73 -5.42
C GLY A 204 14.28 -1.07 -6.36
N ALA A 205 14.50 -1.98 -7.31
CA ALA A 205 13.45 -2.41 -8.25
C ALA A 205 12.26 -3.07 -7.53
N VAL A 206 12.49 -3.87 -6.49
CA VAL A 206 11.42 -4.47 -5.68
C VAL A 206 10.65 -3.39 -4.92
N ALA A 207 11.35 -2.44 -4.30
CA ALA A 207 10.71 -1.35 -3.56
C ALA A 207 9.88 -0.43 -4.48
N SER A 208 10.35 -0.12 -5.68
CA SER A 208 9.58 0.70 -6.64
C SER A 208 8.39 -0.04 -7.24
N LEU A 209 8.49 -1.35 -7.45
CA LEU A 209 7.35 -2.19 -7.84
C LEU A 209 6.29 -2.29 -6.73
N ASP A 210 6.71 -2.49 -5.48
CA ASP A 210 5.80 -2.52 -4.32
C ASP A 210 5.03 -1.19 -4.19
N LEU A 211 5.76 -0.07 -4.29
CA LEU A 211 5.15 1.26 -4.33
C LEU A 211 4.19 1.42 -5.53
N ALA A 212 4.54 0.91 -6.71
CA ALA A 212 3.65 0.94 -7.87
C ALA A 212 2.38 0.12 -7.67
N GLN A 213 2.46 -1.04 -7.00
CA GLN A 213 1.29 -1.86 -6.65
C GLN A 213 0.34 -1.13 -5.68
N ASP A 214 0.90 -0.36 -4.74
CA ASP A 214 0.11 0.41 -3.79
C ASP A 214 -0.52 1.68 -4.37
N VAL A 215 0.07 2.26 -5.42
CA VAL A 215 -0.40 3.52 -6.03
C VAL A 215 -1.32 3.27 -7.23
N VAL A 216 -0.97 2.33 -8.11
CA VAL A 216 -1.71 2.05 -9.35
C VAL A 216 -3.02 1.35 -9.00
N SER A 217 -4.13 2.01 -9.35
CA SER A 217 -5.45 1.51 -9.03
C SER A 217 -5.86 0.34 -9.91
N ARG A 218 -6.73 -0.50 -9.37
CA ARG A 218 -7.37 -1.56 -10.16
C ARG A 218 -8.17 -1.00 -11.33
N PRO A 219 -8.39 -1.80 -12.39
CA PRO A 219 -9.23 -1.45 -13.51
C PRO A 219 -10.59 -0.94 -13.05
N ASN A 220 -11.04 0.13 -13.66
CA ASN A 220 -12.30 0.79 -13.34
C ASN A 220 -13.11 1.14 -14.59
N GLY A 221 -12.73 0.59 -15.75
CA GLY A 221 -13.35 0.85 -17.05
C GLY A 221 -12.92 2.15 -17.70
N SER A 222 -12.00 2.92 -17.08
CA SER A 222 -11.40 4.07 -17.76
C SER A 222 -10.19 3.59 -18.58
N PRO A 223 -10.12 3.88 -19.88
CA PRO A 223 -9.03 3.38 -20.74
C PRO A 223 -7.63 3.71 -20.22
N ALA A 224 -7.44 4.93 -19.69
CA ALA A 224 -6.17 5.34 -19.11
C ALA A 224 -5.83 4.61 -17.80
N GLY A 225 -6.84 4.31 -16.96
CA GLY A 225 -6.63 3.57 -15.72
C GLY A 225 -6.33 2.09 -15.99
N ASP A 226 -7.05 1.51 -16.94
CA ASP A 226 -6.87 0.12 -17.35
C ASP A 226 -5.50 -0.08 -18.01
N ALA A 227 -5.05 0.88 -18.84
CA ALA A 227 -3.69 0.89 -19.40
C ALA A 227 -2.60 1.00 -18.33
N LEU A 228 -2.78 1.83 -17.31
CA LEU A 228 -1.84 1.92 -16.19
C LEU A 228 -1.76 0.60 -15.41
N PHE A 229 -2.90 -0.04 -15.17
CA PHE A 229 -2.94 -1.33 -14.50
C PHE A 229 -2.32 -2.44 -15.35
N ALA A 230 -2.57 -2.46 -16.66
CA ALA A 230 -1.88 -3.35 -17.60
C ALA A 230 -0.36 -3.14 -17.54
N GLY A 231 0.09 -1.87 -17.50
CA GLY A 231 1.50 -1.54 -17.34
C GLY A 231 2.10 -2.04 -16.03
N LEU A 232 1.37 -2.00 -14.91
CA LEU A 232 1.81 -2.60 -13.65
C LEU A 232 1.98 -4.12 -13.77
N VAL A 233 1.02 -4.82 -14.41
CA VAL A 233 1.10 -6.27 -14.62
C VAL A 233 2.33 -6.62 -15.47
N VAL A 234 2.59 -5.86 -16.54
CA VAL A 234 3.78 -6.04 -17.39
C VAL A 234 5.05 -5.75 -16.61
N ALA A 235 5.10 -4.70 -15.78
CA ALA A 235 6.27 -4.40 -14.96
C ALA A 235 6.61 -5.55 -13.99
N LEU A 236 5.61 -6.14 -13.32
CA LEU A 236 5.80 -7.30 -12.45
C LEU A 236 6.33 -8.52 -13.23
N ARG A 237 5.73 -8.83 -14.38
CA ARG A 237 6.18 -9.92 -15.25
C ARG A 237 7.59 -9.67 -15.80
N ALA A 238 7.93 -8.43 -16.13
CA ALA A 238 9.27 -8.06 -16.57
C ALA A 238 10.31 -8.27 -15.45
N GLY A 239 9.98 -7.95 -14.19
CA GLY A 239 10.85 -8.25 -13.04
C GLY A 239 11.10 -9.76 -12.86
N GLU A 240 10.08 -10.59 -13.08
CA GLU A 240 10.22 -12.05 -13.09
C GLU A 240 11.11 -12.52 -14.25
N ALA A 241 10.92 -11.96 -15.45
CA ALA A 241 11.73 -12.29 -16.63
C ALA A 241 13.21 -11.92 -16.43
N VAL A 242 13.49 -10.75 -15.89
CA VAL A 242 14.87 -10.30 -15.56
C VAL A 242 15.50 -11.22 -14.52
N SER A 243 14.76 -11.58 -13.47
CA SER A 243 15.23 -12.54 -12.46
C SER A 243 15.47 -13.95 -13.03
N TYR A 244 14.66 -14.36 -14.01
CA TYR A 244 14.84 -15.62 -14.72
C TYR A 244 16.12 -15.63 -15.57
N LEU A 245 16.41 -14.53 -16.27
CA LEU A 245 17.64 -14.39 -17.06
C LEU A 245 18.89 -14.49 -16.18
N GLU A 246 18.90 -13.76 -15.06
CA GLU A 246 19.96 -13.85 -14.05
C GLU A 246 20.13 -15.27 -13.52
N GLY A 247 19.04 -15.93 -13.10
CA GLY A 247 19.09 -17.30 -12.59
C GLY A 247 19.52 -18.35 -13.63
N ARG A 248 19.51 -18.01 -14.92
CA ARG A 248 20.00 -18.84 -16.02
C ARG A 248 21.41 -18.48 -16.47
N GLY A 249 22.05 -17.49 -15.84
CA GLY A 249 23.36 -16.97 -16.26
C GLY A 249 23.34 -16.41 -17.68
N ARG A 250 22.19 -15.92 -18.14
CA ARG A 250 22.05 -15.29 -19.46
C ARG A 250 22.10 -13.79 -19.27
N THR A 251 22.99 -13.11 -19.99
CA THR A 251 22.98 -11.66 -20.06
C THR A 251 21.65 -11.19 -20.64
N ALA A 252 21.06 -10.15 -20.06
CA ALA A 252 19.91 -9.52 -20.69
C ALA A 252 20.37 -8.75 -21.93
N ASP A 253 19.65 -8.90 -23.03
CA ASP A 253 19.97 -8.16 -24.24
C ASP A 253 19.68 -6.66 -24.01
N ALA A 254 20.55 -5.80 -24.54
CA ALA A 254 20.40 -4.34 -24.50
C ALA A 254 18.99 -3.84 -24.93
N PRO A 255 18.30 -4.45 -25.92
CA PRO A 255 16.94 -4.07 -26.32
C PRO A 255 15.89 -4.14 -25.20
N LEU A 256 16.04 -5.04 -24.21
CA LEU A 256 15.09 -5.12 -23.10
C LEU A 256 15.16 -3.89 -22.20
N ALA A 257 16.38 -3.50 -21.81
CA ALA A 257 16.58 -2.31 -20.99
C ALA A 257 16.10 -1.05 -21.72
N GLU A 258 16.41 -0.91 -23.01
CA GLU A 258 15.97 0.23 -23.83
C GLU A 258 14.45 0.31 -23.96
N ALA A 259 13.78 -0.82 -24.17
CA ALA A 259 12.32 -0.87 -24.26
C ALA A 259 11.65 -0.47 -22.93
N LEU A 260 12.19 -0.93 -21.79
CA LEU A 260 11.70 -0.54 -20.46
C LEU A 260 11.84 0.98 -20.22
N GLU A 261 12.97 1.57 -20.60
CA GLU A 261 13.15 3.04 -20.52
C GLU A 261 12.25 3.82 -21.47
N GLU A 262 12.00 3.30 -22.67
CA GLU A 262 11.07 3.92 -23.61
C GLU A 262 9.64 3.93 -23.03
N VAL A 263 9.19 2.85 -22.39
CA VAL A 263 7.92 2.81 -21.66
C VAL A 263 7.89 3.87 -20.57
N ALA A 264 8.94 3.96 -19.76
CA ALA A 264 9.03 4.95 -18.70
C ALA A 264 8.96 6.39 -19.23
N ARG A 265 9.64 6.68 -20.36
CA ARG A 265 9.53 7.98 -21.07
C ARG A 265 8.10 8.25 -21.54
N HIS A 266 7.42 7.28 -22.15
CA HIS A 266 6.03 7.42 -22.58
C HIS A 266 5.06 7.70 -21.41
N LEU A 267 5.23 7.02 -20.28
CA LEU A 267 4.43 7.24 -19.08
C LEU A 267 4.60 8.67 -18.54
N ARG A 268 5.84 9.18 -18.49
CA ARG A 268 6.13 10.56 -18.08
C ARG A 268 5.52 11.58 -19.04
N ALA A 269 5.58 11.32 -20.35
CA ALA A 269 4.96 12.15 -21.38
C ALA A 269 3.41 12.12 -21.35
N GLY A 270 2.81 11.13 -20.68
CA GLY A 270 1.35 10.98 -20.61
C GLY A 270 0.73 10.20 -21.76
N ALA A 271 1.54 9.54 -22.58
CA ALA A 271 1.10 8.66 -23.66
C ALA A 271 0.70 7.26 -23.12
N THR A 272 -0.16 7.20 -22.10
CA THR A 272 -0.51 5.95 -21.40
C THR A 272 -1.06 4.83 -22.30
N PRO A 273 -1.97 5.08 -23.27
CA PRO A 273 -2.52 3.99 -24.09
C PRO A 273 -1.47 3.28 -24.96
N HIS A 274 -0.39 3.97 -25.32
CA HIS A 274 0.66 3.44 -26.20
C HIS A 274 1.97 3.17 -25.47
N ALA A 275 1.98 3.36 -24.14
CA ALA A 275 3.21 3.29 -23.36
C ALA A 275 3.90 1.91 -23.46
N LEU A 276 3.14 0.84 -23.64
CA LEU A 276 3.64 -0.55 -23.71
C LEU A 276 4.07 -1.00 -25.11
N SER A 277 3.84 -0.19 -26.15
CA SER A 277 4.22 -0.52 -27.53
C SER A 277 5.70 -0.88 -27.74
N PRO A 278 6.69 -0.33 -26.99
CA PRO A 278 8.09 -0.78 -27.11
C PRO A 278 8.26 -2.24 -26.68
N LEU A 279 7.62 -2.65 -25.57
CA LEU A 279 7.70 -4.02 -25.06
C LEU A 279 6.90 -5.00 -25.92
N GLU A 280 5.79 -4.56 -26.52
CA GLU A 280 5.03 -5.37 -27.48
C GLU A 280 5.86 -5.68 -28.72
N ARG A 281 6.53 -4.67 -29.30
CA ARG A 281 7.45 -4.85 -30.44
C ARG A 281 8.58 -5.81 -30.09
N LEU A 282 9.17 -5.64 -28.91
CA LEU A 282 10.23 -6.53 -28.42
C LEU A 282 9.71 -7.95 -28.18
N GLY A 283 8.53 -8.11 -27.59
CA GLY A 283 7.91 -9.41 -27.32
C GLY A 283 7.54 -10.20 -28.59
N ALA A 284 7.43 -9.53 -29.74
CA ALA A 284 7.23 -10.14 -31.05
C ALA A 284 8.53 -10.69 -31.68
N ASP A 285 9.70 -10.35 -31.13
CA ASP A 285 10.98 -10.86 -31.60
C ASP A 285 11.13 -12.36 -31.24
N GLU A 286 11.23 -13.22 -32.26
CA GLU A 286 11.36 -14.65 -32.08
C GLU A 286 12.69 -15.08 -31.44
N ALA A 287 13.71 -14.21 -31.46
CA ALA A 287 14.99 -14.46 -30.82
C ALA A 287 14.88 -14.54 -29.29
N LEU A 288 13.88 -13.87 -28.69
CA LEU A 288 13.70 -13.89 -27.25
C LEU A 288 13.14 -15.24 -26.76
N PRO A 289 13.59 -15.73 -25.59
CA PRO A 289 13.01 -16.91 -24.96
C PRO A 289 11.50 -16.75 -24.80
N SER A 290 10.73 -17.80 -25.11
CA SER A 290 9.26 -17.77 -25.07
C SER A 290 8.68 -17.34 -23.72
N ALA A 291 9.38 -17.65 -22.62
CA ALA A 291 9.03 -17.18 -21.28
C ALA A 291 9.11 -15.64 -21.15
N VAL A 292 10.18 -15.04 -21.69
CA VAL A 292 10.36 -13.58 -21.70
C VAL A 292 9.32 -12.93 -22.61
N ARG A 293 9.09 -13.46 -23.82
CA ARG A 293 8.04 -12.96 -24.73
C ARG A 293 6.67 -12.92 -24.08
N ARG A 294 6.29 -14.02 -23.40
CA ARG A 294 5.02 -14.11 -22.66
C ARG A 294 4.94 -13.11 -21.50
N ALA A 295 6.05 -12.87 -20.82
CA ALA A 295 6.13 -11.91 -19.72
C ALA A 295 5.94 -10.46 -20.20
N LEU A 296 6.49 -10.12 -21.36
CA LEU A 296 6.40 -8.77 -21.95
C LEU A 296 5.07 -8.51 -22.67
N SER A 297 4.31 -9.55 -22.99
CA SER A 297 3.02 -9.42 -23.64
C SER A 297 2.00 -8.76 -22.70
N PRO A 298 1.30 -7.70 -23.15
CA PRO A 298 0.28 -7.05 -22.35
C PRO A 298 -0.84 -8.05 -22.02
N PRO A 299 -1.39 -8.02 -20.79
CA PRO A 299 -2.52 -8.87 -20.44
C PRO A 299 -3.74 -8.54 -21.30
N SER A 300 -4.46 -9.55 -21.77
CA SER A 300 -5.71 -9.33 -22.50
C SER A 300 -6.77 -8.69 -21.60
N ALA A 301 -7.74 -7.98 -22.19
CA ALA A 301 -8.85 -7.39 -21.43
C ALA A 301 -9.60 -8.44 -20.59
N GLU A 302 -9.70 -9.68 -21.08
CA GLU A 302 -10.29 -10.82 -20.35
C GLU A 302 -9.44 -11.27 -19.17
N GLU A 303 -8.10 -11.29 -19.28
CA GLU A 303 -7.21 -11.56 -18.15
C GLU A 303 -7.36 -10.50 -17.06
N LEU A 304 -7.42 -9.22 -17.46
CA LEU A 304 -7.64 -8.11 -16.54
C LEU A 304 -9.00 -8.23 -15.84
N ALA A 305 -10.06 -8.56 -16.59
CA ALA A 305 -11.40 -8.76 -16.04
C ALA A 305 -11.46 -9.95 -15.06
N ARG A 306 -10.84 -11.09 -15.41
CA ARG A 306 -10.77 -12.28 -14.54
C ARG A 306 -9.99 -12.00 -13.25
N GLY A 307 -8.85 -11.31 -13.35
CA GLY A 307 -8.08 -10.88 -12.17
C GLY A 307 -8.88 -9.96 -11.24
N CYS A 308 -9.72 -9.09 -11.81
CA CYS A 308 -10.61 -8.24 -11.02
C CYS A 308 -11.73 -9.03 -10.34
N ALA A 309 -12.31 -10.00 -11.02
CA ALA A 309 -13.38 -10.84 -10.49
C ALA A 309 -12.89 -11.71 -9.31
N SER A 310 -11.72 -12.33 -9.43
CA SER A 310 -11.12 -13.13 -8.36
C SER A 310 -10.77 -12.29 -7.13
N ALA A 311 -10.24 -11.08 -7.33
CA ALA A 311 -9.92 -10.17 -6.24
C ALA A 311 -11.16 -9.60 -5.53
N ARG A 312 -12.31 -9.55 -6.20
CA ARG A 312 -13.59 -9.11 -5.60
C ARG A 312 -14.19 -10.22 -4.73
N SER A 313 -14.09 -11.48 -5.17
CA SER A 313 -14.59 -12.63 -4.42
C SER A 313 -13.73 -13.00 -3.21
N SER A 314 -12.43 -12.67 -3.22
CA SER A 314 -11.57 -12.80 -2.04
C SER A 314 -11.87 -11.72 -0.99
N ARG A 315 -12.15 -10.48 -1.43
CA ARG A 315 -12.46 -9.37 -0.54
C ARG A 315 -13.77 -9.53 0.22
N SER A 316 -14.78 -10.16 -0.39
CA SER A 316 -16.03 -10.49 0.30
C SER A 316 -15.84 -11.58 1.36
N ARG A 317 -14.81 -12.41 1.25
CA ARG A 317 -14.47 -13.41 2.27
C ARG A 317 -13.53 -12.88 3.34
N SER A 318 -12.71 -11.87 3.04
CA SER A 318 -11.76 -11.29 4.00
C SER A 318 -12.35 -10.16 4.85
N TRP A 319 -13.53 -9.64 4.52
CA TRP A 319 -14.30 -8.71 5.37
C TRP A 319 -15.34 -9.39 6.25
N ALA A 320 -15.65 -10.67 6.00
CA ALA A 320 -16.16 -11.51 7.06
C ALA A 320 -14.97 -11.82 7.98
N PRO A 321 -15.05 -11.63 9.31
CA PRO A 321 -13.98 -12.00 10.21
C PRO A 321 -13.72 -13.50 10.00
N SER A 322 -12.60 -13.83 9.37
CA SER A 322 -12.22 -15.22 9.20
C SER A 322 -11.80 -15.73 10.57
N CYS A 323 -12.72 -16.40 11.27
CA CYS A 323 -12.42 -17.20 12.46
C CYS A 323 -11.40 -18.34 12.20
N SER A 324 -10.90 -18.50 10.97
CA SER A 324 -9.96 -19.53 10.59
C SER A 324 -8.50 -19.06 10.69
N ALA A 325 -8.06 -18.65 11.88
CA ALA A 325 -6.65 -18.47 12.19
C ALA A 325 -6.29 -18.97 13.60
N TRP A 326 -6.86 -20.12 13.99
CA TRP A 326 -6.23 -21.01 14.97
C TRP A 326 -5.85 -22.30 14.24
N ARG A 327 -4.80 -22.21 13.43
CA ARG A 327 -4.15 -23.40 12.88
C ARG A 327 -3.02 -23.74 13.86
N CYS A 328 -3.30 -24.64 14.79
CA CYS A 328 -2.30 -25.24 15.67
C CYS A 328 -1.24 -25.95 14.81
N THR A 329 -0.12 -25.28 14.56
CA THR A 329 1.11 -25.94 14.10
C THR A 329 1.94 -26.25 15.33
N GLY A 330 1.66 -27.41 15.92
CA GLY A 330 2.44 -27.99 17.01
C GLY A 330 2.23 -29.49 17.01
N ARG A 331 3.12 -30.23 16.34
CA ARG A 331 3.30 -31.67 16.55
C ARG A 331 3.97 -31.83 17.92
N THR A 332 3.20 -32.21 18.92
CA THR A 332 3.76 -32.90 20.10
C THR A 332 3.26 -34.35 20.09
N PRO A 333 4.16 -35.34 20.27
CA PRO A 333 3.78 -36.74 20.35
C PRO A 333 3.41 -37.08 21.79
N SER A 334 2.19 -36.74 22.20
CA SER A 334 1.42 -37.45 23.25
C SER A 334 0.24 -36.58 23.72
N GLY A 335 -0.97 -37.14 23.57
CA GLY A 335 -2.13 -36.85 24.41
C GLY A 335 -2.56 -35.39 24.58
N CYS A 336 -3.39 -34.88 23.66
CA CYS A 336 -4.32 -33.78 23.98
C CYS A 336 -5.76 -34.25 23.79
N ARG A 337 -6.48 -34.42 24.92
CA ARG A 337 -7.95 -34.54 24.95
C ARG A 337 -8.53 -33.13 24.89
N CYS A 338 -9.12 -32.74 23.76
CA CYS A 338 -9.99 -31.57 23.71
C CYS A 338 -11.34 -31.92 24.36
N ARG A 339 -11.57 -31.44 25.60
CA ARG A 339 -12.91 -31.34 26.18
C ARG A 339 -13.50 -29.98 25.80
N SER A 340 -14.81 -29.98 25.52
CA SER A 340 -15.71 -28.82 25.34
C SER A 340 -15.64 -28.04 24.01
N CYS A 341 -16.42 -28.52 23.05
CA CYS A 341 -17.15 -27.67 22.10
C CYS A 341 -18.62 -28.13 22.13
N SER A 342 -19.34 -27.71 23.17
CA SER A 342 -20.77 -27.92 23.33
C SER A 342 -21.51 -26.65 22.91
N SER A 343 -21.55 -26.37 21.61
CA SER A 343 -22.44 -25.36 21.03
C SER A 343 -22.37 -25.38 19.49
N CYS A 344 -22.68 -26.53 18.90
CA CYS A 344 -23.11 -26.60 17.50
C CYS A 344 -24.38 -27.46 17.44
N ALA A 345 -25.54 -26.81 17.31
CA ALA A 345 -26.80 -27.47 17.01
C ALA A 345 -26.77 -28.03 15.57
N PRO A 346 -27.39 -29.19 15.30
CA PRO A 346 -27.33 -29.82 14.00
C PRO A 346 -28.42 -29.24 13.08
N THR A 347 -28.04 -28.73 11.92
CA THR A 347 -28.98 -28.53 10.81
C THR A 347 -28.44 -29.16 9.53
N SER A 348 -29.22 -30.13 9.04
CA SER A 348 -29.25 -30.72 7.71
C SER A 348 -28.00 -31.47 7.21
N GLY A 349 -28.20 -32.77 7.06
CA GLY A 349 -27.21 -33.71 6.55
C GLY A 349 -26.92 -33.52 5.07
N ARG A 350 -25.64 -33.65 4.73
CA ARG A 350 -25.17 -34.13 3.44
C ARG A 350 -24.05 -35.14 3.69
N SER A 351 -24.23 -36.30 3.07
CA SER A 351 -23.35 -37.46 3.18
C SER A 351 -21.97 -37.17 2.56
N CYS A 352 -20.94 -37.18 3.39
CA CYS A 352 -19.55 -37.24 2.91
C CYS A 352 -19.22 -38.69 2.52
N ARG A 353 -19.23 -38.99 1.22
CA ARG A 353 -18.58 -40.20 0.68
C ARG A 353 -17.07 -40.11 0.89
N ALA A 354 -16.55 -40.93 1.79
CA ALA A 354 -15.12 -41.18 1.94
C ALA A 354 -14.60 -41.89 0.68
N ARG A 355 -13.72 -41.22 -0.06
CA ARG A 355 -13.02 -41.79 -1.21
C ARG A 355 -11.66 -42.28 -0.70
N SER A 356 -11.54 -43.57 -0.41
CA SER A 356 -10.28 -44.24 -0.07
C SER A 356 -9.37 -44.25 -1.30
N ARG A 357 -8.21 -43.60 -1.22
CA ARG A 357 -7.10 -43.81 -2.16
C ARG A 357 -6.04 -44.63 -1.44
N ALA A 358 -5.94 -45.89 -1.83
CA ALA A 358 -4.79 -46.74 -1.58
C ALA A 358 -3.54 -46.08 -2.19
N ARG A 359 -2.48 -45.94 -1.41
CA ARG A 359 -1.14 -45.60 -1.89
C ARG A 359 -0.36 -46.90 -2.05
N SER A 360 -0.09 -47.28 -3.28
CA SER A 360 0.98 -48.20 -3.65
C SER A 360 2.32 -47.47 -3.54
N ALA A 361 3.27 -48.09 -2.84
CA ALA A 361 4.66 -47.65 -2.76
C ALA A 361 5.45 -48.19 -3.98
N PRO A 362 6.36 -47.41 -4.58
CA PRO A 362 7.37 -47.96 -5.46
C PRO A 362 8.67 -48.22 -4.71
N SER A 363 9.22 -49.42 -4.95
CA SER A 363 10.57 -49.86 -4.67
C SER A 363 11.55 -49.38 -5.76
N SER A 364 12.74 -48.92 -5.36
CA SER A 364 14.03 -48.93 -6.10
C SER A 364 15.00 -48.04 -5.31
N ALA A 365 16.14 -48.51 -4.79
CA ALA A 365 17.34 -49.09 -5.43
C ALA A 365 18.16 -48.07 -6.25
N SER A 366 19.18 -47.49 -5.59
CA SER A 366 20.48 -47.02 -6.11
C SER A 366 21.15 -46.27 -4.94
N GLY A 367 22.37 -46.56 -4.48
CA GLY A 367 23.58 -46.92 -5.21
C GLY A 367 24.44 -45.65 -5.34
N TRP A 368 25.19 -45.31 -4.29
CA TRP A 368 26.20 -44.22 -4.31
C TRP A 368 27.56 -44.80 -3.91
N PRO A 369 28.63 -44.55 -4.67
CA PRO A 369 29.99 -44.81 -4.22
C PRO A 369 30.53 -43.60 -3.43
N ARG A 370 31.46 -43.91 -2.53
CA ARG A 370 32.24 -42.97 -1.74
C ARG A 370 33.35 -42.35 -2.59
N SER A 371 33.62 -41.07 -2.32
CA SER A 371 34.96 -40.48 -2.30
C SER A 371 34.97 -39.43 -1.19
#